data_AF-A0A1J3I1E6-F1
#
_entry.id   AF-A0A1J3I1E6-F1
#
_cell.length_a   1.000
_cell.length_b   1.000
_cell.length_c   1.000
_cell.angle_alpha   90.00
_cell.angle_beta   90.00
_cell.angle_gamma   90.00
#
_symmetry.space_group_name_H-M   'P 1'
#
loop_
_entity.id
_entity.type
_entity.pdbx_description
1 polymer ?
#
loop_
_entity_poly.entity_id
_entity_poly.type
_entity_poly.pdbx_seq_one_letter_code
_entity_poly.pdbx_strand_id
1 'polypeptide(L)'
;VNIHRYESVKERDLKMGSKTQNSRGKIFMVYLILISFSLLGLILAFKPLFVLNEIITSPSSDLRIDLPSPQVNNNPRWLRLVRNYLPEKRIRVGFLNIDEQDREIYEASGPLILKNVHVSLDPLPESVTWKSLFPEWIDEEVASCPKIPLPKPEGSDADVDVIVAKVPCDGWSENKGLRDVYRLQVNLAAANLAVKSGL
;
A
#
# COMPACT_ATOMS: atom_id res chain seq x y z
N VAL A 1 28.65 -8.90 85.23
CA VAL A 1 28.05 -10.17 85.71
C VAL A 1 27.68 -11.00 84.49
N ASN A 2 28.27 -12.21 84.36
CA ASN A 2 28.09 -13.30 83.37
C ASN A 2 28.31 -12.93 81.88
N ILE A 3 29.35 -13.32 81.12
CA ILE A 3 30.30 -14.46 81.07
C ILE A 3 29.64 -15.83 80.78
N HIS A 4 29.71 -16.17 79.48
CA HIS A 4 30.02 -17.46 78.84
C HIS A 4 29.10 -18.69 78.97
N ARG A 5 28.78 -19.22 77.78
CA ARG A 5 29.07 -20.59 77.29
C ARG A 5 27.81 -21.29 76.77
N TYR A 6 27.86 -21.67 75.50
CA TYR A 6 27.18 -22.77 74.78
C TYR A 6 27.17 -22.29 73.30
N GLU A 7 27.62 -22.99 72.28
CA GLU A 7 28.15 -24.34 72.15
C GLU A 7 28.74 -24.42 70.74
N SER A 8 29.87 -25.11 70.61
CA SER A 8 30.55 -25.38 69.35
C SER A 8 29.84 -26.48 68.57
N VAL A 9 29.20 -26.18 67.44
CA VAL A 9 28.97 -27.16 66.38
C VAL A 9 28.91 -26.45 65.03
N LYS A 10 29.67 -27.00 64.05
CA LYS A 10 29.64 -26.70 62.60
C LYS A 10 30.25 -25.34 62.23
N GLU A 11 31.13 -25.21 61.26
CA GLU A 11 31.17 -25.89 59.98
C GLU A 11 32.53 -25.58 59.30
N ARG A 12 33.29 -26.63 59.02
CA ARG A 12 34.05 -26.88 57.78
C ARG A 12 34.81 -25.71 57.13
N ASP A 13 36.13 -25.87 57.17
CA ASP A 13 37.03 -25.85 56.01
C ASP A 13 37.00 -24.61 55.11
N LEU A 14 37.98 -23.73 55.35
CA LEU A 14 38.65 -22.99 54.29
C LEU A 14 39.13 -23.97 53.20
N LYS A 15 38.40 -24.03 52.08
CA LYS A 15 38.99 -24.36 50.79
C LYS A 15 38.70 -23.23 49.81
N MET A 16 39.68 -22.35 49.71
CA MET A 16 39.86 -21.39 48.62
C MET A 16 39.98 -22.19 47.31
N GLY A 17 38.86 -22.41 46.64
CA GLY A 17 38.81 -22.93 45.28
C GLY A 17 38.49 -21.80 44.33
N SER A 18 39.47 -21.37 43.54
CA SER A 18 39.24 -20.44 42.43
C SER A 18 38.29 -21.11 41.42
N LYS A 19 37.02 -20.70 41.43
CA LYS A 19 36.08 -21.11 40.37
C LYS A 19 36.25 -20.18 39.19
N THR A 20 36.98 -20.67 38.20
CA THR A 20 36.95 -20.16 36.83
C THR A 20 35.53 -20.34 36.28
N GLN A 21 34.73 -19.28 36.32
CA GLN A 21 33.44 -19.23 35.63
C GLN A 21 33.37 -17.94 34.83
N ASN A 22 33.76 -17.96 33.55
CA ASN A 22 33.09 -17.15 32.54
C ASN A 22 33.48 -17.53 31.11
N SER A 23 33.13 -18.74 30.67
CA SER A 23 33.31 -19.17 29.26
C SER A 23 32.03 -18.94 28.45
N ARG A 24 30.87 -19.35 29.00
CA ARG A 24 29.56 -19.21 28.33
C ARG A 24 29.13 -17.76 28.10
N GLY A 25 29.38 -16.85 29.04
CA GLY A 25 29.06 -15.43 28.87
C GLY A 25 29.91 -14.77 27.79
N LYS A 26 31.20 -15.14 27.67
CA LYS A 26 32.08 -14.63 26.61
C LYS A 26 31.65 -15.08 25.23
N ILE A 27 31.23 -16.34 25.10
CA ILE A 27 30.71 -16.89 23.83
C ILE A 27 29.42 -16.16 23.43
N PHE A 28 28.51 -15.92 24.37
CA PHE A 28 27.28 -15.16 24.12
C PHE A 28 27.58 -13.72 23.65
N MET A 29 28.55 -13.06 24.27
CA MET A 29 28.98 -11.71 23.85
C MET A 29 29.57 -11.69 22.44
N VAL A 30 30.31 -12.73 22.04
CA VAL A 30 30.83 -12.85 20.67
C VAL A 30 29.68 -12.97 19.66
N TYR A 31 28.65 -13.78 19.96
CA TYR A 31 27.48 -13.89 19.07
C TYR A 31 26.72 -12.57 18.94
N LEU A 32 26.55 -11.81 20.01
CA LEU A 32 25.90 -10.49 19.95
C LEU A 32 26.67 -9.50 19.06
N ILE A 33 28.01 -9.52 19.11
CA ILE A 33 28.86 -8.69 18.26
C ILE A 33 28.74 -9.11 16.78
N LEU A 34 28.71 -10.41 16.49
CA LEU A 34 28.56 -10.91 15.12
C LEU A 34 27.19 -10.56 14.52
N ILE A 35 26.12 -10.65 15.33
CA ILE A 35 24.77 -10.26 14.92
C ILE A 35 24.71 -8.74 14.67
N SER A 36 25.30 -7.92 15.56
CA SER A 36 25.31 -6.46 15.36
C SER A 36 26.07 -6.05 14.10
N PHE A 37 27.20 -6.69 13.81
CA PHE A 37 27.96 -6.45 12.58
C PHE A 37 27.19 -6.87 11.32
N SER A 38 26.47 -8.01 11.37
CA SER A 38 25.61 -8.44 10.27
C SER A 38 24.45 -7.46 10.03
N LEU A 39 23.81 -6.98 11.09
CA LEU A 39 22.74 -5.98 10.99
C LEU A 39 23.26 -4.64 10.47
N LEU A 40 24.45 -4.21 10.90
CA LEU A 40 25.09 -3.00 10.41
C LEU A 40 25.46 -3.13 8.92
N GLY A 41 26.00 -4.28 8.51
CA GLY A 41 26.28 -4.58 7.10
C GLY A 41 25.00 -4.58 6.25
N LEU A 42 23.90 -5.09 6.79
CA LEU A 42 22.59 -5.06 6.13
C LEU A 42 22.12 -3.61 5.94
N ILE A 43 22.21 -2.76 6.97
CA ILE A 43 21.86 -1.32 6.91
C ILE A 43 22.73 -0.56 5.90
N LEU A 44 24.02 -0.90 5.77
CA LEU A 44 24.93 -0.27 4.81
C LEU A 44 24.73 -0.79 3.38
N ALA A 45 24.36 -2.07 3.21
CA ALA A 45 24.06 -2.68 1.92
C ALA A 45 22.72 -2.17 1.37
N PHE A 46 21.75 -1.93 2.24
CA PHE A 46 20.59 -1.10 1.96
C PHE A 46 21.02 0.37 1.93
N LYS A 47 21.76 0.77 0.90
CA LYS A 47 21.98 2.19 0.59
C LYS A 47 20.65 2.91 0.76
N PRO A 48 20.52 3.83 1.74
CA PRO A 48 19.27 4.52 1.91
C PRO A 48 19.12 5.37 0.65
N LEU A 49 17.94 5.29 0.06
CA LEU A 49 17.49 6.06 -1.11
C LEU A 49 17.43 7.58 -0.80
N PHE A 50 18.24 8.05 0.15
CA PHE A 50 18.14 9.33 0.84
C PHE A 50 19.15 10.36 0.30
N VAL A 51 20.20 9.93 -0.40
CA VAL A 51 21.19 10.85 -0.99
C VAL A 51 20.72 11.45 -2.34
N LEU A 52 19.56 11.03 -2.86
CA LEU A 52 18.93 11.70 -4.01
C LEU A 52 18.03 12.88 -3.60
N ASN A 53 17.81 13.11 -2.31
CA ASN A 53 16.86 14.14 -1.87
C ASN A 53 17.50 15.51 -1.55
N GLU A 54 18.83 15.64 -1.63
CA GLU A 54 19.53 16.88 -1.26
C GLU A 54 19.91 17.79 -2.46
N ILE A 55 19.56 17.41 -3.70
CA ILE A 55 19.84 18.24 -4.89
C ILE A 55 18.65 19.14 -5.28
N ILE A 56 17.49 19.03 -4.62
CA ILE A 56 16.28 19.78 -5.02
C ILE A 56 16.18 21.19 -4.38
N THR A 57 17.04 21.53 -3.43
CA THR A 57 16.99 22.86 -2.78
C THR A 57 18.11 23.77 -3.28
N SER A 58 18.00 24.25 -4.53
CA SER A 58 18.67 25.47 -4.93
C SER A 58 17.63 26.53 -5.35
N PRO A 59 17.74 27.78 -4.87
CA PRO A 59 16.86 28.85 -5.33
C PRO A 59 17.34 29.27 -6.71
N SER A 60 16.66 28.81 -7.76
CA SER A 60 16.95 29.26 -9.12
C SER A 60 16.48 30.70 -9.29
N SER A 61 17.42 31.63 -9.33
CA SER A 61 17.20 33.01 -9.77
C SER A 61 16.64 33.00 -11.20
N ASP A 62 15.52 33.69 -11.36
CA ASP A 62 14.68 33.76 -12.55
C ASP A 62 15.44 34.40 -13.74
N LEU A 63 15.90 33.57 -14.69
CA LEU A 63 16.36 34.04 -16.01
C LEU A 63 15.23 33.76 -17.00
N ARG A 64 14.36 34.76 -17.21
CA ARG A 64 13.27 34.67 -18.19
C ARG A 64 13.83 34.69 -19.61
N ILE A 65 14.07 33.51 -20.15
CA ILE A 65 14.18 33.29 -21.59
C ILE A 65 12.78 32.93 -22.07
N ASP A 66 12.16 33.80 -22.86
CA ASP A 66 10.89 33.53 -23.54
C ASP A 66 11.13 32.49 -24.66
N LEU A 67 11.36 31.25 -24.27
CA LEU A 67 11.26 30.10 -25.15
C LEU A 67 9.77 29.71 -25.21
N PRO A 68 9.18 29.42 -26.38
CA PRO A 68 7.85 28.83 -26.43
C PRO A 68 7.85 27.61 -25.51
N SER A 69 6.90 27.57 -24.56
CA SER A 69 6.84 26.47 -23.62
C SER A 69 6.81 25.16 -24.42
N PRO A 70 7.60 24.15 -24.02
CA PRO A 70 7.42 22.83 -24.59
C PRO A 70 5.93 22.51 -24.45
N GLN A 71 5.29 22.01 -25.50
CA GLN A 71 4.00 21.35 -25.37
C GLN A 71 4.23 20.18 -24.42
N VAL A 72 4.10 20.44 -23.11
CA VAL A 72 4.18 19.40 -22.10
C VAL A 72 3.02 18.49 -22.46
N ASN A 73 3.37 17.29 -22.91
CA ASN A 73 2.39 16.27 -23.16
C ASN A 73 1.74 15.96 -21.81
N ASN A 74 0.61 16.63 -21.53
CA ASN A 74 -0.16 16.49 -20.30
C ASN A 74 -0.87 15.12 -20.25
N ASN A 75 -0.63 14.22 -21.20
CA ASN A 75 -1.30 12.94 -21.18
C ASN A 75 -0.88 12.09 -19.98
N PRO A 76 -1.84 11.37 -19.39
CA PRO A 76 -1.62 10.58 -18.20
C PRO A 76 -0.70 9.39 -18.50
N ARG A 77 0.06 8.96 -17.49
CA ARG A 77 1.05 7.87 -17.61
C ARG A 77 0.44 6.56 -18.10
N TRP A 78 -0.81 6.28 -17.75
CA TRP A 78 -1.52 5.06 -18.18
C TRP A 78 -1.68 4.99 -19.70
N LEU A 79 -1.88 6.14 -20.37
CA LEU A 79 -2.09 6.18 -21.81
C LEU A 79 -0.89 5.63 -22.57
N ARG A 80 0.32 5.96 -22.09
CA ARG A 80 1.57 5.42 -22.66
C ARG A 80 1.61 3.90 -22.60
N LEU A 81 1.11 3.29 -21.52
CA LEU A 81 1.08 1.83 -21.38
C LEU A 81 0.08 1.20 -22.35
N VAL A 82 -1.12 1.77 -22.44
CA VAL A 82 -2.17 1.29 -23.36
C VAL A 82 -1.71 1.36 -24.82
N ARG A 83 -1.00 2.43 -25.20
CA ARG A 83 -0.51 2.61 -26.58
C ARG A 83 0.44 1.51 -27.04
N ASN A 84 1.17 0.87 -26.12
CA ASN A 84 2.03 -0.27 -26.47
C ASN A 84 1.21 -1.50 -26.90
N TYR A 85 -0.04 -1.62 -26.45
CA TYR A 85 -0.93 -2.72 -26.79
C TYR A 85 -1.94 -2.34 -27.88
N LEU A 86 -2.28 -1.05 -28.00
CA LEU A 86 -3.28 -0.51 -28.93
C LEU A 86 -2.71 0.72 -29.70
N PRO A 87 -1.71 0.54 -30.57
CA PRO A 87 -0.96 1.65 -31.17
C PRO A 87 -1.82 2.53 -32.10
N GLU A 88 -2.68 1.91 -32.92
CA GLU A 88 -3.46 2.61 -33.95
C GLU A 88 -4.97 2.69 -33.62
N LYS A 89 -5.41 2.03 -32.54
CA LYS A 89 -6.83 2.03 -32.15
C LYS A 89 -7.21 3.39 -31.57
N ARG A 90 -8.32 3.95 -32.08
CA ARG A 90 -9.05 5.01 -31.40
C ARG A 90 -9.82 4.39 -30.24
N ILE A 91 -9.49 4.78 -29.01
CA ILE A 91 -10.02 4.13 -27.80
C ILE A 91 -11.09 4.98 -27.14
N ARG A 92 -12.10 4.32 -26.59
CA ARG A 92 -13.06 4.89 -25.64
C ARG A 92 -12.58 4.56 -24.23
N VAL A 93 -12.49 5.57 -23.39
CA VAL A 93 -11.91 5.45 -22.04
C VAL A 93 -13.02 5.63 -21.02
N GLY A 94 -13.25 4.59 -20.20
CA GLY A 94 -14.14 4.65 -19.05
C GLY A 94 -13.39 5.07 -17.79
N PHE A 95 -13.74 6.21 -17.22
CA PHE A 95 -13.22 6.70 -15.95
C PHE A 95 -14.16 6.31 -14.82
N LEU A 96 -13.65 5.51 -13.88
CA LEU A 96 -14.40 4.99 -12.75
C LEU A 96 -13.82 5.52 -11.43
N ASN A 97 -14.70 5.98 -10.54
CA ASN A 97 -14.33 6.51 -9.22
C ASN A 97 -13.32 7.67 -9.27
N ILE A 98 -13.47 8.58 -10.24
CA ILE A 98 -12.62 9.78 -10.37
C ILE A 98 -13.46 11.01 -10.07
N ASP A 99 -13.03 11.74 -9.04
CA ASP A 99 -13.66 12.99 -8.62
C ASP A 99 -13.54 14.07 -9.71
N GLU A 100 -14.51 14.98 -9.78
CA GLU A 100 -14.54 16.00 -10.85
C GLU A 100 -13.29 16.88 -10.86
N GLN A 101 -12.74 17.16 -9.68
CA GLN A 101 -11.54 17.97 -9.47
C GLN A 101 -10.27 17.27 -9.98
N ASP A 102 -10.29 15.94 -10.07
CA ASP A 102 -9.13 15.14 -10.49
C ASP A 102 -9.18 14.78 -11.97
N ARG A 103 -10.29 15.08 -12.68
CA ARG A 103 -10.50 14.65 -14.08
C ARG A 103 -9.36 15.08 -14.99
N GLU A 104 -8.90 16.32 -14.88
CA GLU A 104 -7.82 16.86 -15.71
C GLU A 104 -6.50 16.07 -15.60
N ILE A 105 -6.27 15.39 -14.48
CA ILE A 105 -5.04 14.60 -14.23
C ILE A 105 -5.12 13.24 -14.94
N TYR A 106 -6.31 12.68 -15.06
CA TYR A 106 -6.53 11.32 -15.56
C TYR A 106 -7.06 11.26 -16.99
N GLU A 107 -7.74 12.32 -17.45
CA GLU A 107 -8.28 12.40 -18.79
C GLU A 107 -7.16 12.39 -19.83
N ALA A 108 -7.33 11.53 -20.83
CA ALA A 108 -6.45 11.50 -21.98
C ALA A 108 -6.99 12.43 -23.07
N SER A 109 -6.08 13.11 -23.76
CA SER A 109 -6.37 13.94 -24.91
C SER A 109 -5.57 13.48 -26.14
N GLY A 110 -6.07 13.81 -27.33
CA GLY A 110 -5.37 13.57 -28.59
C GLY A 110 -6.16 12.78 -29.62
N PRO A 111 -5.61 12.64 -30.85
CA PRO A 111 -6.34 12.17 -32.04
C PRO A 111 -6.78 10.71 -31.97
N LEU A 112 -6.24 9.96 -31.02
CA LEU A 112 -6.51 8.54 -30.83
C LEU A 112 -7.42 8.28 -29.61
N ILE A 113 -7.97 9.32 -28.98
CA ILE A 113 -9.02 9.22 -27.97
C ILE A 113 -10.35 9.51 -28.67
N LEU A 114 -11.25 8.53 -28.66
CA LEU A 114 -12.56 8.65 -29.31
C LEU A 114 -13.60 9.29 -28.39
N LYS A 115 -13.65 8.86 -27.13
CA LYS A 115 -14.61 9.34 -26.13
C LYS A 115 -14.07 9.11 -24.71
N ASN A 116 -14.26 10.08 -23.84
CA ASN A 116 -14.10 9.95 -22.39
C ASN A 116 -15.51 9.72 -21.80
N VAL A 117 -15.68 8.63 -21.06
CA VAL A 117 -16.95 8.23 -20.43
C VAL A 117 -16.73 8.23 -18.92
N HIS A 118 -17.52 9.01 -18.18
CA HIS A 118 -17.45 9.01 -16.72
C HIS A 118 -18.52 8.10 -16.15
N VAL A 119 -18.09 7.13 -15.35
CA VAL A 119 -18.97 6.14 -14.73
C VAL A 119 -19.10 6.48 -13.25
N SER A 120 -20.29 6.95 -12.87
CA SER A 120 -20.64 7.24 -11.49
C SER A 120 -20.71 5.96 -10.67
N LEU A 121 -20.17 6.00 -9.45
CA LEU A 121 -20.25 4.93 -8.47
C LEU A 121 -21.01 5.44 -7.25
N ASP A 122 -22.15 4.82 -6.96
CA ASP A 122 -22.95 5.21 -5.78
C ASP A 122 -22.20 4.86 -4.49
N PRO A 123 -22.32 5.69 -3.43
CA PRO A 123 -21.73 5.39 -2.14
C PRO A 123 -22.25 4.06 -1.57
N LEU A 124 -21.38 3.36 -0.84
CA LEU A 124 -21.80 2.17 -0.10
C LEU A 124 -22.74 2.57 1.05
N PRO A 125 -23.83 1.81 1.27
CA PRO A 125 -24.60 1.93 2.50
C PRO A 125 -23.71 1.62 3.72
N GLU A 126 -23.88 2.36 4.81
CA GLU A 126 -23.12 2.15 6.05
C GLU A 126 -23.29 0.75 6.64
N SER A 127 -24.40 0.07 6.33
CA SER A 127 -24.66 -1.31 6.72
C SER A 127 -23.71 -2.32 6.06
N VAL A 128 -23.10 -1.97 4.92
CA VAL A 128 -22.18 -2.86 4.19
C VAL A 128 -20.79 -2.73 4.79
N THR A 129 -20.48 -3.64 5.71
CA THR A 129 -19.18 -3.78 6.35
C THR A 129 -18.47 -5.06 5.90
N TRP A 130 -17.16 -5.16 6.13
CA TRP A 130 -16.42 -6.39 5.85
C TRP A 130 -17.05 -7.61 6.54
N LYS A 131 -17.45 -7.46 7.81
CA LYS A 131 -18.11 -8.52 8.58
C LYS A 131 -19.49 -8.89 8.03
N SER A 132 -20.20 -7.96 7.39
CA SER A 132 -21.48 -8.26 6.73
C SER A 132 -21.31 -9.07 5.45
N LEU A 133 -20.23 -8.84 4.70
CA LEU A 133 -19.94 -9.53 3.43
C LEU A 133 -19.24 -10.87 3.65
N PHE A 134 -18.34 -10.91 4.63
CA PHE A 134 -17.52 -12.07 4.99
C PHE A 134 -17.63 -12.32 6.50
N PRO A 135 -18.79 -12.80 6.98
CA PRO A 135 -18.96 -13.19 8.38
C PRO A 135 -18.17 -14.47 8.67
N GLU A 136 -17.96 -14.77 9.96
CA GLU A 136 -17.28 -16.01 10.37
C GLU A 136 -18.09 -17.26 10.04
N TRP A 137 -19.42 -17.14 10.09
CA TRP A 137 -20.37 -18.21 9.79
C TRP A 137 -21.56 -17.63 9.02
N ILE A 138 -22.07 -18.38 8.04
CA ILE A 138 -23.27 -18.05 7.27
C ILE A 138 -24.30 -19.15 7.51
N ASP A 139 -25.49 -18.77 7.94
CA ASP A 139 -26.64 -19.66 7.95
C ASP A 139 -27.32 -19.60 6.59
N GLU A 140 -27.19 -20.65 5.78
CA GLU A 140 -27.67 -20.69 4.40
C GLU A 140 -29.20 -20.55 4.28
N GLU A 141 -29.96 -20.83 5.34
CA GLU A 141 -31.44 -20.80 5.29
C GLU A 141 -32.03 -19.42 5.59
N VAL A 142 -31.33 -18.59 6.38
CA VAL A 142 -31.86 -17.29 6.88
C VAL A 142 -30.98 -16.09 6.56
N ALA A 143 -29.71 -16.29 6.18
CA ALA A 143 -28.82 -15.17 5.89
C ALA A 143 -29.20 -14.47 4.57
N SER A 144 -29.24 -13.14 4.60
CA SER A 144 -29.42 -12.31 3.40
C SER A 144 -28.06 -11.81 2.90
N CYS A 145 -27.82 -11.93 1.60
CA CYS A 145 -26.60 -11.45 0.97
C CYS A 145 -26.67 -9.92 0.80
N PRO A 146 -25.74 -9.14 1.41
CA PRO A 146 -25.73 -7.70 1.23
C PRO A 146 -25.47 -7.33 -0.22
N LYS A 147 -26.25 -6.40 -0.75
CA LYS A 147 -26.08 -5.95 -2.13
C LYS A 147 -25.04 -4.84 -2.20
N ILE A 148 -24.01 -5.05 -3.01
CA ILE A 148 -23.04 -4.01 -3.34
C ILE A 148 -23.60 -3.21 -4.53
N PRO A 149 -23.80 -1.89 -4.41
CA PRO A 149 -24.25 -1.08 -5.52
C PRO A 149 -23.13 -1.01 -6.57
N LEU A 150 -23.45 -1.48 -7.78
CA LEU A 150 -22.57 -1.45 -8.94
C LEU A 150 -23.11 -0.47 -9.97
N PRO A 151 -22.21 0.17 -10.75
CA PRO A 151 -22.65 1.08 -11.78
C PRO A 151 -23.50 0.32 -12.80
N LYS A 152 -24.57 0.96 -13.23
CA LYS A 152 -25.38 0.54 -14.37
C LYS A 152 -25.08 1.47 -15.54
N PRO A 153 -23.93 1.31 -16.22
CA PRO A 153 -23.73 2.03 -17.45
C PRO A 153 -24.81 1.56 -18.44
N GLU A 154 -25.58 2.50 -18.99
CA GLU A 154 -26.62 2.25 -19.97
C GLU A 154 -26.19 2.79 -21.34
N GLY A 155 -26.63 2.12 -22.41
CA GLY A 155 -26.33 2.53 -23.78
C GLY A 155 -24.83 2.57 -24.11
N SER A 156 -24.39 3.61 -24.82
CA SER A 156 -23.02 3.76 -25.32
C SER A 156 -21.96 3.93 -24.24
N ASP A 157 -22.36 4.13 -22.99
CA ASP A 157 -21.45 4.36 -21.87
C ASP A 157 -20.95 3.05 -21.24
N ALA A 158 -21.56 1.92 -21.60
CA ALA A 158 -21.14 0.59 -21.20
C ALA A 158 -20.06 -0.01 -22.11
N ASP A 159 -19.79 0.60 -23.27
CA ASP A 159 -18.90 0.06 -24.30
C ASP A 159 -17.61 0.88 -24.37
N VAL A 160 -16.63 0.49 -23.54
CA VAL A 160 -15.32 1.14 -23.44
C VAL A 160 -14.20 0.16 -23.79
N ASP A 161 -13.10 0.68 -24.33
CA ASP A 161 -11.94 -0.14 -24.72
C ASP A 161 -10.89 -0.21 -23.61
N VAL A 162 -10.90 0.77 -22.70
CA VAL A 162 -9.98 0.90 -21.58
C VAL A 162 -10.74 1.43 -20.37
N ILE A 163 -10.51 0.85 -19.20
CA ILE A 163 -11.07 1.32 -17.94
C ILE A 163 -9.93 1.86 -17.08
N VAL A 164 -10.07 3.12 -16.64
CA VAL A 164 -9.18 3.78 -15.70
C VAL A 164 -9.95 3.98 -14.39
N ALA A 165 -9.60 3.20 -13.37
CA ALA A 165 -10.22 3.27 -12.06
C ALA A 165 -9.25 3.89 -11.04
N LYS A 166 -9.67 4.93 -10.32
CA LYS A 166 -8.95 5.42 -9.14
C LYS A 166 -9.38 4.57 -7.96
N VAL A 167 -8.45 3.83 -7.38
CA VAL A 167 -8.70 2.95 -6.23
C VAL A 167 -8.17 3.64 -4.97
N PRO A 168 -8.96 3.68 -3.87
CA PRO A 168 -8.50 4.24 -2.60
C PRO A 168 -7.21 3.57 -2.11
N CYS A 169 -6.23 4.38 -1.69
CA CYS A 169 -4.90 3.96 -1.26
C CYS A 169 -4.57 4.55 0.13
N ASP A 170 -5.47 4.36 1.10
CA ASP A 170 -5.37 4.96 2.44
C ASP A 170 -4.42 4.21 3.42
N GLY A 171 -3.56 3.33 2.90
CA GLY A 171 -2.69 2.47 3.71
C GLY A 171 -3.42 1.25 4.32
N TRP A 172 -2.76 0.60 5.27
CA TRP A 172 -3.21 -0.66 5.90
C TRP A 172 -3.63 -0.40 7.35
N SER A 173 -4.83 -0.84 7.72
CA SER A 173 -5.32 -0.86 9.10
C SER A 173 -6.28 -2.04 9.31
N GLU A 174 -6.85 -2.20 10.49
CA GLU A 174 -7.80 -3.30 10.76
C GLU A 174 -8.99 -3.32 9.77
N ASN A 175 -9.45 -2.14 9.36
CA ASN A 175 -10.58 -1.95 8.43
C ASN A 175 -10.16 -1.34 7.08
N LYS A 176 -8.87 -1.09 6.85
CA LYS A 176 -8.33 -0.54 5.60
C LYS A 176 -7.34 -1.49 4.95
N GLY A 177 -7.26 -1.49 3.62
CA GLY A 177 -6.42 -2.42 2.87
C GLY A 177 -7.20 -3.63 2.38
N LEU A 178 -6.85 -4.86 2.79
CA LEU A 178 -7.46 -6.09 2.24
C LEU A 178 -8.96 -6.16 2.55
N ARG A 179 -9.37 -5.59 3.69
CA ARG A 179 -10.75 -5.60 4.20
C ARG A 179 -11.55 -4.35 3.88
N ASP A 180 -11.01 -3.49 3.01
CA ASP A 180 -11.67 -2.25 2.62
C ASP A 180 -12.81 -2.54 1.63
N VAL A 181 -14.04 -2.33 2.09
CA VAL A 181 -15.26 -2.58 1.31
C VAL A 181 -15.39 -1.60 0.14
N TYR A 182 -14.94 -0.35 0.30
CA TYR A 182 -14.97 0.63 -0.78
C TYR A 182 -13.99 0.23 -1.88
N ARG A 183 -12.80 -0.24 -1.50
CA ARG A 183 -11.85 -0.82 -2.44
C ARG A 183 -12.44 -2.02 -3.19
N LEU A 184 -13.16 -2.89 -2.48
CA LEU A 184 -13.87 -4.03 -3.09
C LEU A 184 -14.92 -3.55 -4.11
N GLN A 185 -15.73 -2.56 -3.75
CA GLN A 185 -16.76 -2.01 -4.64
C GLN A 185 -16.15 -1.45 -5.94
N VAL A 186 -15.09 -0.65 -5.86
CA VAL A 186 -14.43 -0.07 -7.05
C VAL A 186 -13.90 -1.16 -7.99
N ASN A 187 -13.28 -2.21 -7.44
CA ASN A 187 -12.79 -3.32 -8.25
C ASN A 187 -13.93 -4.14 -8.89
N LEU A 188 -15.00 -4.41 -8.14
CA LEU A 188 -16.16 -5.10 -8.68
C LEU A 188 -16.89 -4.26 -9.74
N ALA A 189 -16.95 -2.94 -9.56
CA ALA A 189 -17.49 -2.01 -10.54
C ALA A 189 -16.65 -1.99 -11.83
N ALA A 190 -15.32 -2.01 -11.72
CA ALA A 190 -14.43 -2.12 -12.88
C ALA A 190 -14.63 -3.44 -13.63
N ALA A 191 -14.70 -4.56 -12.90
CA ALA A 191 -14.96 -5.87 -13.50
C ALA A 191 -16.34 -5.94 -14.18
N ASN A 192 -17.38 -5.42 -13.54
CA ASN A 192 -18.72 -5.35 -14.10
C ASN A 192 -18.77 -4.49 -15.37
N LEU A 193 -18.06 -3.35 -15.39
CA LEU A 193 -17.93 -2.53 -16.59
C LEU A 193 -17.19 -3.29 -17.70
N ALA A 194 -16.08 -3.98 -17.39
CA ALA A 194 -15.34 -4.79 -18.35
C ALA A 194 -16.21 -5.87 -19.02
N VAL A 195 -16.97 -6.62 -18.22
CA VAL A 195 -17.90 -7.64 -18.72
C VAL A 195 -18.97 -7.03 -19.64
N LYS A 196 -19.53 -5.87 -19.26
CA LYS A 196 -20.52 -5.16 -20.08
C LYS A 196 -19.94 -4.59 -21.38
N SER A 197 -18.66 -4.23 -21.38
CA SER A 197 -17.91 -3.78 -22.55
C SER A 197 -17.42 -4.93 -23.45
N GLY A 198 -17.50 -6.19 -22.99
CA GLY A 198 -16.94 -7.33 -23.72
C GLY A 198 -15.42 -7.40 -23.71
N LEU A 199 -14.78 -6.88 -22.65
CA LEU A 199 -13.32 -6.93 -22.41
C LEU A 199 -12.87 -8.23 -21.75
#